data_AF-A0A2K5EEL5-F1
#
_entry.id   AF-A0A2K5EEL5-F1
#
_cell.length_a   1.000
_cell.length_b   1.000
_cell.length_c   1.000
_cell.angle_alpha   90.00
_cell.angle_beta   90.00
_cell.angle_gamma   90.00
#
_symmetry.space_group_name_H-M   'P 1'
#
loop_
_entity.id
_entity.type
_entity.pdbx_description
1 polymer ?
#
loop_
_entity_poly.entity_id
_entity_poly.type
_entity_poly.pdbx_seq_one_letter_code
_entity_poly.pdbx_strand_id
1 'polypeptide(L)'
;MILRDSNGEQPLSAIVSMITKDSPGVVTCLDEARHGFESGDFVSFREVQGMSELNDIHPIEIKVLGPYTFSICDTSSFSYYIGGGIVSQVKVSKKISFKSLLASLAEPDFVITDCAKYSRPAHLHIGFQALHRFCSQHSRPPRPHNEEDATEVVTLAQGVNAQALPAVKQGHLDVDLIRKLAYVAAGNLAPINAFIGGLAAQEVMKACSGKFMPIMQWLYFDALECLPEDKVDLMEDRCLPHQNRYDGQVAVFGSDLQEKLAKQKYFVVGAGAIGCELLKNFAMIGLGCGEGGKITVTDMDTIEKSNLNRQFLFRPWDVSKFKSDTAAAAVHQINPNIRVMSQQNRVGPETECIYDDDFFQSLDGVANAVDNVDARRYMDSRCVYYRKPLLESGTLGTKGSVQVVIPFLTESYSSSQDPPEKSIPICTLKNFPNAIEHTLQWARDEFEGLFKQSAENVNQYLTNPKFMEQTLRLAGTQPLELLENVQCSLVLQRPETWTDCVTWAYQRWHTQYSHKIQQLLHNFPPDQFTSSGHTAVSNSWAQAIFLPLNTSLRKRHIVSLFNFLCLCIHTQTQTH
;
A
#
# COMPACT_ATOMS: atom_id res chain seq x y z
N MET A 1 2.11 27.33 5.55
CA MET A 1 1.30 26.39 4.75
C MET A 1 0.06 25.99 5.55
N ILE A 2 -1.10 25.89 4.91
CA ILE A 2 -2.30 25.34 5.54
C ILE A 2 -2.32 23.84 5.24
N LEU A 3 -2.27 23.04 6.30
CA LEU A 3 -2.31 21.59 6.24
C LEU A 3 -3.74 21.14 6.55
N ARG A 4 -4.36 20.42 5.63
CA ARG A 4 -5.73 19.92 5.74
C ARG A 4 -5.80 18.53 6.37
N ASP A 5 -4.74 17.75 6.21
CA ASP A 5 -4.63 16.37 6.66
C ASP A 5 -3.16 16.07 6.96
N SER A 6 -2.84 15.68 8.19
CA SER A 6 -1.44 15.50 8.64
C SER A 6 -0.92 14.10 8.45
N ASN A 7 -1.79 13.09 8.45
CA ASN A 7 -1.37 11.69 8.49
C ASN A 7 -1.88 10.87 7.30
N GLY A 8 -2.90 11.34 6.57
CA GLY A 8 -3.46 10.63 5.43
C GLY A 8 -4.35 9.44 5.78
N GLU A 9 -4.48 9.14 7.07
CA GLU A 9 -5.35 8.07 7.56
C GLU A 9 -6.80 8.52 7.47
N GLN A 10 -7.68 7.58 7.17
CA GLN A 10 -9.12 7.86 7.12
C GLN A 10 -9.61 8.26 8.52
N PRO A 11 -10.56 9.20 8.63
CA PRO A 11 -11.14 9.55 9.91
C PRO A 11 -11.75 8.32 10.60
N LEU A 12 -11.35 8.10 11.85
CA LEU A 12 -11.86 6.99 12.65
C LEU A 12 -13.30 7.25 13.09
N SER A 13 -14.05 6.18 13.34
CA SER A 13 -15.41 6.24 13.87
C SER A 13 -15.62 5.16 14.92
N ALA A 14 -16.37 5.47 15.97
CA ALA A 14 -16.72 4.53 17.03
C ALA A 14 -18.18 4.72 17.46
N ILE A 15 -18.76 3.67 18.03
CA ILE A 15 -20.13 3.68 18.56
C ILE A 15 -20.07 4.05 20.04
N VAL A 16 -20.93 4.98 20.44
CA VAL A 16 -21.04 5.44 21.83
C VAL A 16 -21.89 4.45 22.63
N SER A 17 -21.40 4.11 23.82
CA SER A 17 -22.12 3.31 24.82
C SER A 17 -22.74 4.21 25.89
N MET A 18 -21.95 5.14 26.45
CA MET A 18 -22.39 6.06 27.50
C MET A 18 -21.68 7.41 27.41
N ILE A 19 -22.37 8.48 27.78
CA ILE A 19 -21.78 9.81 27.98
C ILE A 19 -22.15 10.31 29.39
N THR A 20 -21.15 10.68 30.20
CA THR A 20 -21.39 11.26 31.53
C THR A 20 -21.75 12.74 31.44
N LYS A 21 -22.54 13.21 32.39
CA LYS A 21 -22.85 14.63 32.59
C LYS A 21 -21.92 15.19 33.67
N ASP A 22 -20.72 15.60 33.25
CA ASP A 22 -19.62 16.02 34.13
C ASP A 22 -18.73 17.10 33.47
N SER A 23 -17.77 17.63 34.21
CA SER A 23 -16.77 18.62 33.76
C SER A 23 -15.34 18.12 34.04
N PRO A 24 -14.65 17.52 33.06
CA PRO A 24 -15.07 17.28 31.67
C PRO A 24 -16.00 16.06 31.52
N GLY A 25 -16.87 16.09 30.50
CA GLY A 25 -17.72 14.94 30.17
C GLY A 25 -16.87 13.76 29.67
N VAL A 26 -17.27 12.53 30.00
CA VAL A 26 -16.57 11.31 29.63
C VAL A 26 -17.42 10.46 28.71
N VAL A 27 -16.87 10.09 27.57
CA VAL A 27 -17.48 9.21 26.59
C VAL A 27 -16.88 7.82 26.73
N THR A 28 -17.76 6.82 26.78
CA THR A 28 -17.39 5.40 26.75
C THR A 28 -17.89 4.79 25.44
N CYS A 29 -16.99 4.16 24.69
CA CYS A 29 -17.30 3.43 23.46
C CYS A 29 -17.74 1.99 23.76
N LEU A 30 -18.36 1.34 22.79
CA LEU A 30 -18.75 -0.07 22.90
C LEU A 30 -17.52 -0.99 23.12
N ASP A 31 -17.61 -1.95 24.04
CA ASP A 31 -16.50 -2.79 24.50
C ASP A 31 -15.82 -3.65 23.41
N GLU A 32 -16.53 -3.96 22.33
CA GLU A 32 -16.02 -4.82 21.26
C GLU A 32 -15.06 -4.10 20.29
N ALA A 33 -14.97 -2.76 20.34
CA ALA A 33 -14.13 -1.98 19.43
C ALA A 33 -13.43 -0.81 20.14
N ARG A 34 -12.09 -0.83 20.13
CA ARG A 34 -11.28 0.31 20.57
C ARG A 34 -11.53 1.50 19.65
N HIS A 35 -11.61 2.71 20.20
CA HIS A 35 -11.87 3.91 19.40
C HIS A 35 -10.69 4.33 18.52
N GLY A 36 -9.45 4.04 18.94
CA GLY A 36 -8.23 4.35 18.17
C GLY A 36 -7.85 5.83 18.08
N PHE A 37 -8.64 6.74 18.62
CA PHE A 37 -8.29 8.17 18.71
C PHE A 37 -7.05 8.47 19.57
N GLU A 38 -6.43 9.63 19.32
CA GLU A 38 -5.30 10.18 20.07
C GLU A 38 -5.68 11.48 20.82
N SER A 39 -4.95 11.83 21.88
CA SER A 39 -5.19 13.10 22.58
C SER A 39 -4.84 14.29 21.69
N GLY A 40 -5.74 15.27 21.62
CA GLY A 40 -5.64 16.41 20.68
C GLY A 40 -6.31 16.17 19.33
N ASP A 41 -6.92 15.00 19.12
CA ASP A 41 -7.87 14.80 18.03
C ASP A 41 -9.14 15.63 18.23
N PHE A 42 -9.83 15.89 17.12
CA PHE A 42 -11.15 16.53 17.14
C PHE A 42 -12.20 15.53 16.72
N VAL A 43 -13.36 15.54 17.36
CA VAL A 43 -14.48 14.62 17.05
C VAL A 43 -15.81 15.36 16.94
N SER A 44 -16.75 14.78 16.20
CA SER A 44 -18.14 15.19 16.12
C SER A 44 -19.07 14.01 16.44
N PHE A 45 -20.24 14.29 17.00
CA PHE A 45 -21.23 13.27 17.35
C PHE A 45 -22.43 13.34 16.41
N ARG A 46 -23.08 12.19 16.20
CA ARG A 46 -24.36 12.06 15.50
C ARG A 46 -25.21 11.01 16.19
N GLU A 47 -26.53 11.11 16.04
CA GLU A 47 -27.49 10.11 16.53
C GLU A 47 -27.44 9.86 18.04
N VAL A 48 -26.87 10.78 18.83
CA VAL A 48 -26.88 10.71 20.29
C VAL A 48 -28.29 11.06 20.78
N GLN A 49 -28.91 10.15 21.51
CA GLN A 49 -30.25 10.35 22.08
C GLN A 49 -30.18 10.83 23.52
N GLY A 50 -31.08 11.75 23.89
CA GLY A 50 -31.13 12.35 25.23
C GLY A 50 -30.17 13.52 25.44
N MET A 51 -29.01 13.52 24.79
CA MET A 51 -28.04 14.63 24.81
C MET A 51 -27.85 15.21 23.40
N SER A 52 -28.94 15.76 22.84
CA SER A 52 -28.99 16.20 21.44
C SER A 52 -28.08 17.38 21.13
N GLU A 53 -27.69 18.17 22.13
CA GLU A 53 -26.78 19.30 22.01
C GLU A 53 -25.42 18.88 21.43
N LEU A 54 -25.00 17.63 21.64
CA LEU A 54 -23.77 17.08 21.07
C LEU A 54 -23.86 16.80 19.57
N ASN A 55 -25.04 16.59 19.00
CA ASN A 55 -25.16 16.23 17.58
C ASN A 55 -24.85 17.41 16.64
N ASP A 56 -25.06 18.65 17.10
CA ASP A 56 -24.90 19.86 16.30
C ASP A 56 -23.67 20.71 16.70
N ILE A 57 -22.86 20.22 17.63
CA ILE A 57 -21.70 20.96 18.13
C ILE A 57 -20.55 20.95 17.11
N HIS A 58 -19.81 22.06 17.06
CA HIS A 58 -18.55 22.11 16.32
C HIS A 58 -17.55 21.05 16.85
N PRO A 59 -16.61 20.57 16.01
CA PRO A 59 -15.68 19.53 16.42
C PRO A 59 -14.98 19.87 17.74
N ILE A 60 -15.01 18.93 18.68
CA ILE A 60 -14.49 19.11 20.04
C ILE A 60 -13.14 18.41 20.15
N GLU A 61 -12.17 19.07 20.77
CA GLU A 61 -10.88 18.46 21.11
C GLU A 61 -11.06 17.41 22.21
N ILE A 62 -10.45 16.24 22.04
CA ILE A 62 -10.56 15.14 23.00
C ILE A 62 -9.25 14.86 23.73
N LYS A 63 -9.39 14.29 24.92
CA LYS A 63 -8.27 13.73 25.69
C LYS A 63 -8.56 12.27 26.01
N VAL A 64 -7.69 11.38 25.54
CA VAL A 64 -7.85 9.94 25.71
C VAL A 64 -7.58 9.56 27.16
N LEU A 65 -8.50 8.81 27.78
CA LEU A 65 -8.39 8.31 29.16
C LEU A 65 -8.05 6.82 29.21
N GLY A 66 -8.44 6.08 28.17
CA GLY A 66 -8.17 4.65 28.02
C GLY A 66 -8.47 4.19 26.59
N PRO A 67 -8.43 2.88 26.30
CA PRO A 67 -8.69 2.35 24.95
C PRO A 67 -10.16 2.42 24.52
N TYR A 68 -11.08 2.62 25.47
CA TYR A 68 -12.53 2.69 25.25
C TYR A 68 -13.14 4.00 25.77
N THR A 69 -12.33 4.90 26.34
CA THR A 69 -12.83 6.09 27.03
C THR A 69 -11.98 7.32 26.72
N PHE A 70 -12.65 8.45 26.53
CA PHE A 70 -12.02 9.75 26.34
C PHE A 70 -12.91 10.86 26.92
N SER A 71 -12.29 11.97 27.32
CA SER A 71 -13.01 13.15 27.79
C SER A 71 -13.23 14.16 26.66
N ILE A 72 -14.34 14.88 26.76
CA ILE A 72 -14.76 15.95 25.83
C ILE A 72 -14.91 17.28 26.60
N CYS A 73 -15.68 18.23 26.05
CA CYS A 73 -15.99 19.50 26.70
C CYS A 73 -16.82 19.32 27.99
N ASP A 74 -17.09 20.42 28.69
CA ASP A 74 -18.03 20.42 29.81
C ASP A 74 -19.44 20.05 29.32
N THR A 75 -20.02 19.03 29.94
CA THR A 75 -21.36 18.52 29.63
C THR A 75 -22.35 18.79 30.76
N SER A 76 -21.95 19.48 31.82
CA SER A 76 -22.77 19.72 33.02
C SER A 76 -24.06 20.47 32.74
N SER A 77 -24.09 21.29 31.69
CA SER A 77 -25.29 22.03 31.24
C SER A 77 -26.18 21.26 30.27
N PHE A 78 -25.74 20.09 29.78
CA PHE A 78 -26.44 19.34 28.74
C PHE A 78 -27.53 18.43 29.31
N SER A 79 -28.41 17.95 28.44
CA SER A 79 -29.45 16.99 28.76
C SER A 79 -28.86 15.60 29.11
N TYR A 80 -29.61 14.75 29.80
CA TYR A 80 -29.12 13.42 30.20
C TYR A 80 -29.05 12.48 29.00
N TYR A 81 -27.92 11.80 28.84
CA TYR A 81 -27.76 10.75 27.83
C TYR A 81 -28.76 9.60 28.05
N ILE A 82 -29.42 9.18 26.97
CA ILE A 82 -30.36 8.05 26.98
C ILE A 82 -29.74 6.84 26.29
N GLY A 83 -29.16 7.02 25.11
CA GLY A 83 -28.67 5.90 24.32
C GLY A 83 -28.18 6.30 22.93
N GLY A 84 -27.51 5.34 22.30
CA GLY A 84 -27.03 5.42 20.93
C GLY A 84 -25.95 6.48 20.68
N GLY A 85 -25.58 6.61 19.41
CA GLY A 85 -24.70 7.66 18.94
C GLY A 85 -23.42 7.13 18.31
N ILE A 86 -22.94 7.91 17.34
CA ILE A 86 -21.73 7.65 16.59
C ILE A 86 -20.81 8.84 16.79
N VAL A 87 -19.57 8.56 17.19
CA VAL A 87 -18.49 9.55 17.23
C VAL A 87 -17.60 9.36 16.01
N SER A 88 -17.34 10.44 15.30
CA SER A 88 -16.46 10.45 14.12
C SER A 88 -15.36 11.48 14.29
N GLN A 89 -14.11 11.09 14.01
CA GLN A 89 -12.98 11.99 13.99
C GLN A 89 -13.15 13.04 12.88
N VAL A 90 -12.74 14.27 13.15
CA VAL A 90 -12.74 15.38 12.20
C VAL A 90 -11.32 15.91 12.07
N LYS A 91 -10.77 15.85 10.86
CA LYS A 91 -9.44 16.40 10.56
C LYS A 91 -9.55 17.91 10.44
N VAL A 92 -9.14 18.63 11.49
CA VAL A 92 -9.09 20.09 11.49
C VAL A 92 -7.84 20.59 10.77
N SER A 93 -8.00 21.67 10.00
CA SER A 93 -6.87 22.28 9.29
C SER A 93 -5.90 22.97 10.26
N LYS A 94 -4.61 22.72 10.12
CA LYS A 94 -3.54 23.29 10.96
C LYS A 94 -2.66 24.22 10.13
N LYS A 95 -2.26 25.35 10.70
CA LYS A 95 -1.26 26.23 10.07
C LYS A 95 0.12 25.82 10.54
N ILE A 96 0.99 25.45 9.60
CA ILE A 96 2.41 25.18 9.86
C ILE A 96 3.27 26.28 9.23
N SER A 97 4.39 26.58 9.87
CA SER A 97 5.32 27.63 9.47
C SER A 97 6.69 27.04 9.18
N PHE A 98 7.36 27.56 8.15
CA PHE A 98 8.69 27.15 7.73
C PHE A 98 9.65 28.34 7.93
N LYS A 99 10.83 28.09 8.51
CA LYS A 99 11.97 29.01 8.45
C LYS A 99 12.40 29.19 6.98
N SER A 100 13.00 30.33 6.67
CA SER A 100 13.67 30.54 5.38
C SER A 100 14.90 29.64 5.27
N LEU A 101 15.41 29.39 4.06
CA LEU A 101 16.61 28.57 3.87
C LEU A 101 17.78 29.05 4.75
N LEU A 102 18.06 30.37 4.75
CA LEU A 102 19.15 30.95 5.54
C LEU A 102 18.95 30.78 7.06
N ALA A 103 17.73 30.99 7.56
CA ALA A 103 17.42 30.80 8.97
C ALA A 103 17.51 29.31 9.37
N SER A 104 16.99 28.42 8.52
CA SER A 104 17.03 26.98 8.73
C SER A 104 18.42 26.37 8.61
N LEU A 105 19.33 27.02 7.87
CA LEU A 105 20.73 26.62 7.76
C LEU A 105 21.50 26.96 9.05
N ALA A 106 21.10 28.04 9.73
CA ALA A 106 21.67 28.44 11.01
C ALA A 106 21.06 27.67 12.20
N GLU A 107 19.77 27.33 12.13
CA GLU A 107 19.01 26.62 13.16
C GLU A 107 18.16 25.49 12.54
N PRO A 108 18.78 24.35 12.18
CA PRO A 108 18.13 23.26 11.46
C PRO A 108 17.20 22.43 12.34
N ASP A 109 16.03 22.09 11.79
CA ASP A 109 15.11 21.09 12.34
C ASP A 109 15.27 19.80 11.52
N PHE A 110 15.75 18.72 12.16
CA PHE A 110 16.07 17.45 11.48
C PHE A 110 14.93 16.44 11.56
N VAL A 111 14.64 15.79 10.44
CA VAL A 111 13.85 14.55 10.39
C VAL A 111 14.82 13.38 10.40
N ILE A 112 14.73 12.55 11.43
CA ILE A 112 15.58 11.36 11.58
C ILE A 112 15.08 10.25 10.66
N THR A 113 15.98 9.77 9.79
CA THR A 113 15.70 8.70 8.82
C THR A 113 16.04 7.31 9.37
N ASP A 114 17.02 7.23 10.26
CA ASP A 114 17.45 6.00 10.93
C ASP A 114 17.76 6.30 12.41
N CYS A 115 17.01 5.67 13.30
CA CYS A 115 17.16 5.85 14.75
C CYS A 115 18.51 5.34 15.28
N ALA A 116 19.14 4.37 14.62
CA ALA A 116 20.49 3.92 14.98
C ALA A 116 21.57 4.97 14.64
N LYS A 117 21.25 5.90 13.74
CA LYS A 117 22.14 6.97 13.24
C LYS A 117 21.70 8.35 13.72
N TYR A 118 21.09 8.44 14.91
CA TYR A 118 20.44 9.65 15.43
C TYR A 118 21.29 10.93 15.36
N SER A 119 22.61 10.85 15.60
CA SER A 119 23.52 12.00 15.57
C SER A 119 24.00 12.40 14.17
N ARG A 120 23.89 11.52 13.16
CA ARG A 120 24.46 11.76 11.83
C ARG A 120 23.90 12.99 11.10
N PRO A 121 22.60 13.32 11.15
CA PRO A 121 22.07 14.50 10.46
C PRO A 121 22.80 15.81 10.81
N ALA A 122 23.21 15.98 12.07
CA ALA A 122 23.95 17.16 12.50
C ALA A 122 25.35 17.25 11.88
N HIS A 123 26.07 16.13 11.80
CA HIS A 123 27.38 16.06 11.14
C HIS A 123 27.27 16.22 9.63
N LEU A 124 26.30 15.56 8.99
CA LEU A 124 26.06 15.67 7.55
C LEU A 124 25.64 17.08 7.16
N HIS A 125 24.89 17.78 8.00
CA HIS A 125 24.53 19.18 7.76
C HIS A 125 25.75 20.09 7.60
N ILE A 126 26.79 19.86 8.42
CA ILE A 126 28.08 20.57 8.31
C ILE A 126 28.86 20.06 7.08
N GLY A 127 28.87 18.73 6.87
CA GLY A 127 29.58 18.09 5.75
C GLY A 127 29.11 18.58 4.38
N PHE A 128 27.80 18.67 4.14
CA PHE A 128 27.25 19.18 2.88
C PHE A 128 27.56 20.67 2.65
N GLN A 129 27.60 21.48 3.71
CA GLN A 129 28.03 22.87 3.60
C GLN A 129 29.51 22.98 3.23
N ALA A 130 30.36 22.15 3.85
CA ALA A 130 31.79 22.07 3.53
C ALA A 130 32.00 21.61 2.08
N LEU A 131 31.22 20.63 1.62
CA LEU A 131 31.25 20.14 0.24
C LEU A 131 30.90 21.24 -0.76
N HIS A 132 29.86 22.03 -0.50
CA HIS A 132 29.52 23.18 -1.35
C HIS A 132 30.64 24.24 -1.38
N ARG A 133 31.32 24.48 -0.24
CA ARG A 133 32.48 25.40 -0.19
C ARG A 133 33.65 24.87 -1.02
N PHE A 134 33.95 23.57 -0.92
CA PHE A 134 34.98 22.92 -1.73
C PHE A 134 34.68 23.06 -3.23
N CYS A 135 33.45 22.74 -3.65
CA CYS A 135 33.03 22.87 -5.04
C CYS A 135 33.13 24.33 -5.55
N SER A 136 32.86 25.32 -4.70
CA SER A 136 33.02 26.73 -5.04
C SER A 136 34.49 27.13 -5.24
N GLN A 137 35.41 26.57 -4.44
CA GLN A 137 36.84 26.85 -4.51
C GLN A 137 37.53 26.18 -5.71
N HIS A 138 37.16 24.92 -6.00
CA HIS A 138 37.83 24.11 -7.03
C HIS A 138 37.05 23.97 -8.34
N SER A 139 35.80 24.43 -8.41
CA SER A 139 34.89 24.24 -9.56
C SER A 139 34.70 22.77 -9.97
N ARG A 140 34.89 21.84 -9.03
CA ARG A 140 34.69 20.39 -9.19
C ARG A 140 34.32 19.76 -7.84
N PRO A 141 33.65 18.60 -7.81
CA PRO A 141 33.56 17.80 -6.58
C PRO A 141 34.94 17.23 -6.18
N PRO A 142 35.11 16.80 -4.92
CA PRO A 142 36.25 16.00 -4.49
C PRO A 142 36.45 14.77 -5.39
N ARG A 143 37.70 14.42 -5.66
CA ARG A 143 38.05 13.20 -6.41
C ARG A 143 37.63 11.95 -5.61
N PRO A 144 37.15 10.89 -6.29
CA PRO A 144 36.79 9.63 -5.63
C PRO A 144 37.95 9.10 -4.78
N HIS A 145 37.68 8.80 -3.51
CA HIS A 145 38.64 8.18 -2.60
C HIS A 145 40.00 8.89 -2.44
N ASN A 146 40.08 10.18 -2.78
CA ASN A 146 41.32 10.94 -2.70
C ASN A 146 41.54 11.55 -1.30
N GLU A 147 42.68 11.28 -0.67
CA GLU A 147 42.99 11.72 0.70
C GLU A 147 43.20 13.24 0.84
N GLU A 148 43.80 13.88 -0.16
CA GLU A 148 44.08 15.33 -0.11
C GLU A 148 42.79 16.12 -0.14
N ASP A 149 41.92 15.82 -1.12
CA ASP A 149 40.62 16.47 -1.25
C ASP A 149 39.74 16.19 -0.02
N ALA A 150 39.78 14.96 0.53
CA ALA A 150 39.01 14.61 1.71
C ALA A 150 39.50 15.35 2.97
N THR A 151 40.81 15.52 3.14
CA THR A 151 41.41 16.29 4.23
C THR A 151 41.04 17.77 4.15
N GLU A 152 40.97 18.33 2.93
CA GLU A 152 40.52 19.69 2.71
C GLU A 152 39.04 19.87 3.08
N VAL A 153 38.16 18.95 2.66
CA VAL A 153 36.74 18.97 3.04
C VAL A 153 36.55 18.90 4.56
N VAL A 154 37.33 18.07 5.26
CA VAL A 154 37.31 18.00 6.73
C VAL A 154 37.71 19.35 7.35
N THR A 155 38.74 20.00 6.81
CA THR A 155 39.19 21.31 7.30
C THR A 155 38.13 22.38 7.08
N LEU A 156 37.49 22.40 5.91
CA LEU A 156 36.36 23.27 5.63
C LEU A 156 35.18 23.01 6.58
N ALA A 157 34.88 21.75 6.89
CA ALA A 157 33.82 21.37 7.82
C ALA A 157 34.11 21.82 9.26
N GLN A 158 35.36 21.70 9.72
CA GLN A 158 35.78 22.25 11.01
C GLN A 158 35.59 23.77 11.06
N GLY A 159 35.91 24.47 9.96
CA GLY A 159 35.67 25.90 9.81
C GLY A 159 34.19 26.27 9.86
N VAL A 160 33.32 25.51 9.17
CA VAL A 160 31.86 25.67 9.25
C VAL A 160 31.35 25.46 10.68
N ASN A 161 31.79 24.39 11.35
CA ASN A 161 31.40 24.10 12.73
C ASN A 161 31.85 25.19 13.71
N ALA A 162 33.03 25.77 13.50
CA ALA A 162 33.53 26.88 14.33
C ALA A 162 32.68 28.16 14.20
N GLN A 163 32.10 28.39 13.01
CA GLN A 163 31.25 29.54 12.68
C GLN A 163 29.76 29.31 13.05
N ALA A 164 29.37 28.07 13.35
CA ALA A 164 27.99 27.73 13.69
C ALA A 164 27.56 28.34 15.04
N LEU A 165 26.25 28.58 15.20
CA LEU A 165 25.68 29.06 16.45
C LEU A 165 25.94 28.05 17.59
N PRO A 166 26.06 28.49 18.85
CA PRO A 166 26.35 27.60 19.98
C PRO A 166 25.38 26.42 20.13
N ALA A 167 24.11 26.60 19.74
CA ALA A 167 23.09 25.55 19.81
C ALA A 167 23.24 24.46 18.73
N VAL A 168 23.92 24.76 17.62
CA VAL A 168 24.09 23.85 16.46
C VAL A 168 25.51 23.31 16.36
N LYS A 169 26.48 24.07 16.89
CA LYS A 169 27.88 23.70 16.96
C LYS A 169 28.04 22.35 17.65
N GLN A 170 28.68 21.42 16.94
CA GLN A 170 28.96 20.09 17.45
C GLN A 170 30.23 20.16 18.32
N GLY A 171 30.14 19.66 19.55
CA GLY A 171 31.29 19.59 20.47
C GLY A 171 32.39 18.64 19.95
N HIS A 172 31.98 17.56 19.29
CA HIS A 172 32.86 16.65 18.57
C HIS A 172 32.31 16.45 17.16
N LEU A 173 33.12 16.71 16.13
CA LEU A 173 32.74 16.51 14.74
C LEU A 173 33.24 15.14 14.28
N ASP A 174 32.35 14.30 13.76
CA ASP A 174 32.70 13.00 13.19
C ASP A 174 33.50 13.19 11.89
N VAL A 175 34.82 13.16 12.01
CA VAL A 175 35.75 13.37 10.90
C VAL A 175 35.69 12.22 9.90
N ASP A 176 35.50 10.98 10.37
CA ASP A 176 35.48 9.81 9.50
C ASP A 176 34.23 9.79 8.62
N LEU A 177 33.09 10.20 9.16
CA LEU A 177 31.85 10.39 8.39
C LEU A 177 32.03 11.45 7.29
N ILE A 178 32.65 12.58 7.61
CA ILE A 178 32.89 13.65 6.63
C ILE A 178 33.90 13.23 5.58
N ARG A 179 34.93 12.48 5.98
CA ARG A 179 35.91 11.92 5.04
C ARG A 179 35.23 10.96 4.06
N LYS A 180 34.34 10.07 4.55
CA LYS A 180 33.52 9.19 3.70
C LYS A 180 32.63 9.98 2.75
N LEU A 181 32.00 11.06 3.22
CA LEU A 181 31.22 11.96 2.35
C LEU A 181 32.06 12.52 1.21
N ALA A 182 33.30 12.94 1.48
CA ALA A 182 34.21 13.44 0.45
C ALA A 182 34.59 12.35 -0.55
N TYR A 183 34.90 11.12 -0.08
CA TYR A 183 35.27 10.02 -0.97
C TYR A 183 34.19 9.66 -1.99
N VAL A 184 32.91 9.73 -1.59
CA VAL A 184 31.78 9.37 -2.46
C VAL A 184 31.11 10.59 -3.10
N ALA A 185 31.66 11.79 -2.96
CA ALA A 185 31.02 13.04 -3.37
C ALA A 185 30.81 13.16 -4.89
N ALA A 186 31.69 12.56 -5.69
CA ALA A 186 31.54 12.49 -7.14
C ALA A 186 30.60 11.33 -7.59
N GLY A 187 30.08 10.56 -6.64
CA GLY A 187 29.18 9.44 -6.88
C GLY A 187 27.81 9.85 -7.38
N ASN A 188 27.22 9.04 -8.25
CA ASN A 188 25.87 9.21 -8.77
C ASN A 188 25.18 7.84 -8.88
N LEU A 189 24.42 7.49 -7.85
CA LEU A 189 23.82 6.16 -7.69
C LEU A 189 22.32 6.18 -8.00
N ALA A 190 21.89 5.36 -8.96
CA ALA A 190 20.48 5.27 -9.34
C ALA A 190 19.54 4.92 -8.17
N PRO A 191 19.88 4.01 -7.23
CA PRO A 191 19.03 3.74 -6.06
C PRO A 191 18.84 4.95 -5.14
N ILE A 192 19.91 5.72 -4.87
CA ILE A 192 19.82 6.93 -4.04
C ILE A 192 18.97 7.99 -4.73
N ASN A 193 19.15 8.17 -6.04
CA ASN A 193 18.33 9.08 -6.84
C ASN A 193 16.86 8.67 -6.85
N ALA A 194 16.55 7.37 -6.95
CA ALA A 194 15.18 6.87 -6.91
C ALA A 194 14.54 7.10 -5.54
N PHE A 195 15.27 6.82 -4.46
CA PHE A 195 14.79 7.03 -3.09
C PHE A 195 14.53 8.51 -2.80
N ILE A 196 15.55 9.37 -2.95
CA ILE A 196 15.42 10.81 -2.69
C ILE A 196 14.45 11.46 -3.70
N GLY A 197 14.49 11.03 -4.96
CA GLY A 197 13.57 11.53 -6.00
C GLY A 197 12.11 11.22 -5.69
N GLY A 198 11.81 10.01 -5.19
CA GLY A 198 10.47 9.65 -4.72
C GLY A 198 10.01 10.50 -3.55
N LEU A 199 10.87 10.72 -2.55
CA LEU A 199 10.58 11.58 -1.40
C LEU A 199 10.35 13.04 -1.83
N ALA A 200 11.25 13.60 -2.65
CA ALA A 200 11.17 14.97 -3.13
C ALA A 200 9.92 15.20 -3.99
N ALA A 201 9.58 14.24 -4.88
CA ALA A 201 8.35 14.29 -5.65
C ALA A 201 7.11 14.29 -4.74
N GLN A 202 7.11 13.48 -3.68
CA GLN A 202 6.04 13.47 -2.70
C GLN A 202 5.96 14.82 -1.95
N GLU A 203 7.08 15.45 -1.56
CA GLU A 203 7.07 16.77 -0.93
C GLU A 203 6.48 17.85 -1.86
N VAL A 204 6.73 17.78 -3.17
CA VAL A 204 6.09 18.67 -4.16
C VAL A 204 4.56 18.48 -4.13
N MET A 205 4.09 17.23 -4.08
CA MET A 205 2.66 16.93 -3.97
C MET A 205 2.05 17.45 -2.67
N LYS A 206 2.77 17.36 -1.54
CA LYS A 206 2.33 17.93 -0.25
C LYS A 206 2.20 19.44 -0.35
N ALA A 207 3.20 20.11 -0.90
CA ALA A 207 3.25 21.57 -1.02
C ALA A 207 2.05 22.14 -1.81
N CYS A 208 1.65 21.51 -2.92
CA CYS A 208 0.56 21.99 -3.75
C CYS A 208 -0.84 21.52 -3.32
N SER A 209 -0.94 20.49 -2.45
CA SER A 209 -2.23 19.93 -2.02
C SER A 209 -2.63 20.29 -0.58
N GLY A 210 -1.65 20.57 0.29
CA GLY A 210 -1.91 20.68 1.73
C GLY A 210 -2.26 19.36 2.41
N LYS A 211 -2.00 18.22 1.76
CA LYS A 211 -2.25 16.86 2.27
C LYS A 211 -0.92 16.20 2.67
N PHE A 212 -0.94 15.51 3.81
CA PHE A 212 0.20 14.92 4.53
C PHE A 212 1.14 15.95 5.18
N MET A 213 1.76 15.54 6.30
CA MET A 213 2.80 16.31 6.96
C MET A 213 4.06 16.41 6.08
N PRO A 214 4.52 17.62 5.71
CA PRO A 214 5.79 17.79 5.00
C PRO A 214 7.00 17.53 5.90
N ILE A 215 8.16 17.33 5.29
CA ILE A 215 9.44 17.31 6.00
C ILE A 215 9.69 18.71 6.60
N MET A 216 9.97 18.76 7.90
CA MET A 216 10.26 20.00 8.63
C MET A 216 11.63 19.91 9.32
N GLN A 217 12.71 20.41 8.74
CA GLN A 217 12.87 20.89 7.36
C GLN A 217 14.01 20.18 6.62
N TRP A 218 14.95 19.59 7.35
CA TRP A 218 16.12 18.91 6.80
C TRP A 218 15.99 17.40 6.98
N LEU A 219 16.12 16.67 5.88
CA LEU A 219 16.20 15.21 5.88
C LEU A 219 17.55 14.81 5.31
N TYR A 220 18.37 14.16 6.15
CA TYR A 220 19.63 13.56 5.73
C TYR A 220 19.49 12.05 5.74
N PHE A 221 20.03 11.42 4.70
CA PHE A 221 20.01 9.97 4.54
C PHE A 221 21.39 9.52 4.06
N ASP A 222 21.84 8.39 4.57
CA ASP A 222 23.04 7.71 4.11
C ASP A 222 22.82 6.20 4.09
N ALA A 223 23.45 5.53 3.13
CA ALA A 223 23.52 4.09 3.02
C ALA A 223 24.99 3.64 3.01
N LEU A 224 25.76 4.12 3.99
CA LEU A 224 27.21 3.84 4.06
C LEU A 224 27.51 2.35 4.25
N GLU A 225 26.54 1.58 4.73
CA GLU A 225 26.63 0.12 4.88
C GLU A 225 26.66 -0.61 3.53
N CYS A 226 26.37 0.09 2.41
CA CYS A 226 26.56 -0.46 1.07
C CYS A 226 28.02 -0.43 0.60
N LEU A 227 28.91 0.29 1.30
CA LEU A 227 30.33 0.29 0.95
C LEU A 227 30.97 -1.07 1.26
N PRO A 228 31.86 -1.58 0.40
CA PRO A 228 32.62 -2.81 0.67
C PRO A 228 33.32 -2.77 2.04
N GLU A 229 33.26 -3.87 2.79
CA GLU A 229 33.99 -4.02 4.06
C GLU A 229 35.52 -4.06 3.83
N ASP A 230 35.94 -4.65 2.71
CA ASP A 230 37.34 -4.76 2.31
C ASP A 230 37.83 -3.46 1.65
N LYS A 231 38.70 -2.72 2.34
CA LYS A 231 39.25 -1.44 1.88
C LYS A 231 40.08 -1.52 0.59
N VAL A 232 40.52 -2.72 0.19
CA VAL A 232 41.31 -2.92 -1.03
C VAL A 232 40.49 -2.64 -2.29
N ASP A 233 39.17 -2.85 -2.24
CA ASP A 233 38.26 -2.62 -3.36
C ASP A 233 37.97 -1.12 -3.62
N LEU A 234 38.39 -0.23 -2.70
CA LEU A 234 38.08 1.20 -2.69
C LEU A 234 39.32 2.09 -2.88
N MET A 235 40.37 1.57 -3.51
CA MET A 235 41.54 2.35 -3.87
C MET A 235 41.23 3.37 -4.97
N GLU A 236 41.92 4.52 -4.94
CA GLU A 236 41.68 5.64 -5.86
C GLU A 236 41.71 5.18 -7.34
N ASP A 237 42.62 4.28 -7.70
CA ASP A 237 42.79 3.76 -9.06
C ASP A 237 41.56 2.99 -9.59
N ARG A 238 40.86 2.24 -8.72
CA ARG A 238 39.64 1.49 -9.06
C ARG A 238 38.41 2.36 -9.18
N CYS A 239 38.43 3.53 -8.55
CA CYS A 239 37.33 4.49 -8.52
C CYS A 239 37.51 5.64 -9.55
N LEU A 240 38.58 5.62 -10.34
CA LEU A 240 38.80 6.61 -11.39
C LEU A 240 37.75 6.47 -12.52
N PRO A 241 37.26 7.60 -13.08
CA PRO A 241 36.39 7.57 -14.24
C PRO A 241 37.09 6.93 -15.45
N HIS A 242 36.39 6.04 -16.15
CA HIS A 242 36.87 5.36 -17.36
C HIS A 242 36.13 5.81 -18.62
N GLN A 243 35.47 6.97 -18.59
CA GLN A 243 34.62 7.49 -19.67
C GLN A 243 33.52 6.51 -20.07
N ASN A 244 32.99 5.80 -19.09
CA ASN A 244 31.90 4.87 -19.29
C ASN A 244 30.63 5.35 -18.59
N ARG A 245 29.49 4.75 -18.96
CA ARG A 245 28.20 5.17 -18.42
C ARG A 245 27.99 4.88 -16.93
N TYR A 246 28.87 4.09 -16.33
CA TYR A 246 28.86 3.67 -14.93
C TYR A 246 29.86 4.47 -14.08
N ASP A 247 30.56 5.48 -14.63
CA ASP A 247 31.58 6.26 -13.90
C ASP A 247 31.06 6.81 -12.56
N GLY A 248 29.79 7.27 -12.51
CA GLY A 248 29.17 7.74 -11.27
C GLY A 248 28.96 6.65 -10.22
N GLN A 249 28.80 5.39 -10.62
CA GLN A 249 28.69 4.24 -9.71
C GLN A 249 30.06 3.68 -9.33
N VAL A 250 30.97 3.60 -10.30
CA VAL A 250 32.38 3.19 -10.12
C VAL A 250 33.10 4.14 -9.16
N ALA A 251 32.80 5.43 -9.18
CA ALA A 251 33.34 6.41 -8.23
C ALA A 251 33.02 6.10 -6.75
N VAL A 252 32.04 5.23 -6.46
CA VAL A 252 31.65 4.84 -5.10
C VAL A 252 32.08 3.41 -4.77
N PHE A 253 31.93 2.50 -5.72
CA PHE A 253 32.09 1.07 -5.46
C PHE A 253 33.31 0.42 -6.15
N GLY A 254 33.99 1.15 -7.03
CA GLY A 254 35.08 0.63 -7.84
C GLY A 254 34.62 -0.17 -9.07
N SER A 255 35.53 -0.36 -10.01
CA SER A 255 35.32 -1.12 -11.25
C SER A 255 35.12 -2.61 -11.02
N ASP A 256 35.76 -3.19 -10.00
CA ASP A 256 35.66 -4.62 -9.70
C ASP A 256 34.24 -5.03 -9.27
N LEU A 257 33.55 -4.20 -8.47
CA LEU A 257 32.14 -4.45 -8.14
C LEU A 257 31.25 -4.27 -9.37
N GLN A 258 31.55 -3.31 -10.24
CA GLN A 258 30.82 -3.11 -11.50
C GLN A 258 30.89 -4.35 -12.39
N GLU A 259 32.04 -5.02 -12.47
CA GLU A 259 32.19 -6.29 -13.19
C GLU A 259 31.40 -7.43 -12.53
N LYS A 260 31.40 -7.51 -11.18
CA LYS A 260 30.60 -8.50 -10.44
C LYS A 260 29.10 -8.31 -10.74
N LEU A 261 28.61 -7.07 -10.75
CA LEU A 261 27.22 -6.72 -11.10
C LEU A 261 26.87 -7.12 -12.54
N ALA A 262 27.78 -6.87 -13.47
CA ALA A 262 27.58 -7.20 -14.88
C ALA A 262 27.34 -8.70 -15.12
N LYS A 263 27.96 -9.57 -14.31
CA LYS A 263 27.86 -11.04 -14.43
C LYS A 263 26.67 -11.65 -13.69
N GLN A 264 25.90 -10.86 -12.93
CA GLN A 264 24.80 -11.37 -12.12
C GLN A 264 23.65 -11.95 -12.94
N LYS A 265 23.00 -12.96 -12.36
CA LYS A 265 21.79 -13.61 -12.86
C LYS A 265 20.64 -13.46 -11.88
N TYR A 266 19.70 -12.55 -12.16
CA TYR A 266 18.57 -12.28 -11.27
C TYR A 266 17.24 -12.69 -11.89
N PHE A 267 16.36 -13.21 -11.03
CA PHE A 267 14.96 -13.46 -11.37
C PHE A 267 14.05 -12.41 -10.74
N VAL A 268 13.31 -11.68 -11.57
CA VAL A 268 12.35 -10.66 -11.18
C VAL A 268 10.94 -11.20 -11.32
N VAL A 269 10.23 -11.30 -10.20
CA VAL A 269 8.86 -11.83 -10.14
C VAL A 269 7.87 -10.68 -10.07
N GLY A 270 7.24 -10.36 -11.20
CA GLY A 270 6.33 -9.23 -11.36
C GLY A 270 6.96 -8.08 -12.14
N ALA A 271 6.21 -7.53 -13.09
CA ALA A 271 6.55 -6.37 -13.92
C ALA A 271 5.57 -5.20 -13.68
N GLY A 272 4.98 -5.15 -12.47
CA GLY A 272 4.13 -4.06 -12.00
C GLY A 272 4.91 -2.78 -11.64
N ALA A 273 4.38 -2.01 -10.68
CA ALA A 273 4.99 -0.72 -10.29
C ALA A 273 6.42 -0.90 -9.77
N ILE A 274 6.61 -1.80 -8.80
CA ILE A 274 7.92 -2.15 -8.24
C ILE A 274 8.81 -2.76 -9.33
N GLY A 275 8.26 -3.66 -10.17
CA GLY A 275 9.01 -4.32 -11.24
C GLY A 275 9.59 -3.34 -12.26
N CYS A 276 8.81 -2.31 -12.65
CA CYS A 276 9.28 -1.25 -13.53
C CYS A 276 10.45 -0.46 -12.91
N GLU A 277 10.36 -0.09 -11.63
CA GLU A 277 11.42 0.62 -10.92
C GLU A 277 12.67 -0.23 -10.72
N LEU A 278 12.51 -1.52 -10.39
CA LEU A 278 13.61 -2.48 -10.28
C LEU A 278 14.34 -2.64 -11.61
N LEU A 279 13.62 -2.90 -12.71
CA LEU A 279 14.24 -3.09 -14.02
C LEU A 279 14.97 -1.82 -14.50
N LYS A 280 14.40 -0.63 -14.26
CA LYS A 280 15.09 0.64 -14.51
C LYS A 280 16.36 0.76 -13.66
N ASN A 281 16.29 0.44 -12.37
CA ASN A 281 17.48 0.45 -11.51
C ASN A 281 18.52 -0.57 -11.97
N PHE A 282 18.15 -1.79 -12.33
CA PHE A 282 19.06 -2.81 -12.86
C PHE A 282 19.73 -2.37 -14.15
N ALA A 283 18.99 -1.72 -15.06
CA ALA A 283 19.56 -1.13 -16.27
C ALA A 283 20.61 -0.05 -15.96
N MET A 284 20.33 0.83 -14.98
CA MET A 284 21.25 1.91 -14.60
C MET A 284 22.46 1.41 -13.80
N ILE A 285 22.27 0.40 -12.93
CA ILE A 285 23.33 -0.25 -12.15
C ILE A 285 24.24 -1.10 -13.06
N GLY A 286 23.72 -1.58 -14.18
CA GLY A 286 24.45 -2.49 -15.07
C GLY A 286 24.38 -3.95 -14.62
N LEU A 287 23.36 -4.31 -13.84
CA LEU A 287 23.15 -5.69 -13.39
C LEU A 287 22.83 -6.59 -14.59
N GLY A 288 23.54 -7.71 -14.72
CA GLY A 288 23.33 -8.68 -15.81
C GLY A 288 23.66 -8.15 -17.21
N CYS A 289 24.42 -7.04 -17.32
CA CYS A 289 24.79 -6.42 -18.60
C CYS A 289 26.06 -7.00 -19.24
N GLY A 290 26.81 -7.81 -18.49
CA GLY A 290 28.07 -8.42 -18.92
C GLY A 290 27.87 -9.77 -19.59
N GLU A 291 28.96 -10.34 -20.09
CA GLU A 291 28.98 -11.73 -20.54
C GLU A 291 28.67 -12.68 -19.36
N GLY A 292 27.77 -13.64 -19.59
CA GLY A 292 27.26 -14.52 -18.54
C GLY A 292 26.17 -13.93 -17.65
N GLY A 293 25.96 -12.61 -17.67
CA GLY A 293 24.86 -11.94 -16.96
C GLY A 293 23.50 -12.15 -17.63
N LYS A 294 22.43 -12.19 -16.82
CA LYS A 294 21.05 -12.36 -17.31
C LYS A 294 20.02 -11.86 -16.30
N ILE A 295 18.97 -11.20 -16.78
CA ILE A 295 17.78 -10.93 -15.99
C ILE A 295 16.65 -11.75 -16.59
N THR A 296 15.96 -12.54 -15.78
CA THR A 296 14.68 -13.16 -16.17
C THR A 296 13.58 -12.38 -15.50
N VAL A 297 12.59 -11.90 -16.24
CA VAL A 297 11.39 -11.23 -15.69
C VAL A 297 10.14 -12.00 -16.09
N THR A 298 9.26 -12.28 -15.14
CA THR A 298 7.97 -12.91 -15.43
C THR A 298 6.81 -12.10 -14.87
N ASP A 299 5.76 -11.98 -15.66
CA ASP A 299 4.47 -11.39 -15.26
C ASP A 299 3.39 -11.92 -16.21
N MET A 300 2.30 -12.47 -15.66
CA MET A 300 1.19 -13.02 -16.45
C MET A 300 0.22 -11.95 -16.96
N ASP A 301 0.28 -10.74 -16.39
CA ASP A 301 -0.70 -9.71 -16.66
C ASP A 301 -0.41 -8.94 -17.94
N THR A 302 -1.49 -8.46 -18.55
CA THR A 302 -1.45 -7.42 -19.58
C THR A 302 -1.52 -6.02 -18.99
N ILE A 303 -1.07 -5.03 -19.75
CA ILE A 303 -1.08 -3.62 -19.36
C ILE A 303 -2.50 -3.05 -19.43
N GLU A 304 -2.94 -2.42 -18.35
CA GLU A 304 -4.19 -1.67 -18.28
C GLU A 304 -3.97 -0.16 -18.20
N LYS A 305 -4.98 0.63 -18.55
CA LYS A 305 -4.93 2.10 -18.46
C LYS A 305 -4.62 2.59 -17.03
N SER A 306 -5.14 1.90 -16.01
CA SER A 306 -4.93 2.21 -14.59
C SER A 306 -3.46 2.05 -14.15
N ASN A 307 -2.69 1.25 -14.87
CA ASN A 307 -1.30 0.94 -14.57
C ASN A 307 -0.36 2.11 -14.90
N LEU A 308 -0.67 2.86 -15.96
CA LEU A 308 0.17 3.92 -16.53
C LEU A 308 0.51 5.06 -15.55
N ASN A 309 -0.29 5.23 -14.48
CA ASN A 309 -0.03 6.22 -13.45
C ASN A 309 1.24 5.94 -12.61
N ARG A 310 1.68 4.67 -12.54
CA ARG A 310 2.79 4.24 -11.67
C ARG A 310 3.74 3.21 -12.31
N GLN A 311 3.45 2.76 -13.52
CA GLN A 311 4.26 1.80 -14.27
C GLN A 311 4.84 2.50 -15.50
N PHE A 312 5.80 3.39 -15.25
CA PHE A 312 6.28 4.39 -16.23
C PHE A 312 7.05 3.79 -17.42
N LEU A 313 7.38 2.50 -17.41
CA LEU A 313 7.94 1.82 -18.59
C LEU A 313 6.89 1.62 -19.69
N PHE A 314 5.61 1.73 -19.36
CA PHE A 314 4.49 1.51 -20.29
C PHE A 314 3.96 2.83 -20.85
N ARG A 315 3.33 2.74 -22.03
CA ARG A 315 2.68 3.88 -22.69
C ARG A 315 1.22 3.58 -23.01
N PRO A 316 0.39 4.61 -23.30
CA PRO A 316 -1.01 4.39 -23.67
C PRO A 316 -1.21 3.43 -24.85
N TRP A 317 -0.26 3.35 -25.78
CA TRP A 317 -0.29 2.43 -26.93
C TRP A 317 0.18 0.99 -26.61
N ASP A 318 0.59 0.74 -25.37
CA ASP A 318 0.98 -0.60 -24.91
C ASP A 318 -0.15 -1.34 -24.17
N VAL A 319 -1.31 -0.70 -23.99
CA VAL A 319 -2.49 -1.34 -23.38
C VAL A 319 -2.81 -2.65 -24.10
N SER A 320 -3.15 -3.68 -23.32
CA SER A 320 -3.38 -5.06 -23.74
C SER A 320 -2.14 -5.87 -24.17
N LYS A 321 -0.93 -5.28 -24.18
CA LYS A 321 0.32 -6.05 -24.31
C LYS A 321 0.74 -6.61 -22.95
N PHE A 322 1.56 -7.66 -22.96
CA PHE A 322 2.13 -8.22 -21.73
C PHE A 322 3.10 -7.25 -21.06
N LYS A 323 3.01 -7.15 -19.72
CA LYS A 323 3.85 -6.26 -18.92
C LYS A 323 5.33 -6.64 -19.03
N SER A 324 5.66 -7.93 -18.91
CA SER A 324 7.04 -8.42 -18.93
C SER A 324 7.76 -8.12 -20.24
N ASP A 325 7.15 -8.42 -21.38
CA ASP A 325 7.72 -8.17 -22.71
C ASP A 325 7.93 -6.67 -22.97
N THR A 326 6.92 -5.86 -22.64
CA THR A 326 6.99 -4.41 -22.84
C THR A 326 8.05 -3.77 -21.93
N ALA A 327 8.14 -4.22 -20.68
CA ALA A 327 9.14 -3.73 -19.73
C ALA A 327 10.56 -4.10 -20.18
N ALA A 328 10.78 -5.33 -20.64
CA ALA A 328 12.06 -5.79 -21.18
C ALA A 328 12.51 -4.94 -22.38
N ALA A 329 11.59 -4.67 -23.33
CA ALA A 329 11.87 -3.81 -24.47
C ALA A 329 12.20 -2.37 -24.05
N ALA A 330 11.47 -1.81 -23.08
CA ALA A 330 11.70 -0.46 -22.59
C ALA A 330 13.06 -0.31 -21.91
N VAL A 331 13.46 -1.26 -21.04
CA VAL A 331 14.76 -1.17 -20.35
C VAL A 331 15.95 -1.43 -21.26
N HIS A 332 15.77 -2.20 -22.34
CA HIS A 332 16.79 -2.34 -23.38
C HIS A 332 17.09 -1.00 -24.07
N GLN A 333 16.11 -0.11 -24.21
CA GLN A 333 16.35 1.26 -24.71
C GLN A 333 17.12 2.13 -23.69
N ILE A 334 16.89 1.93 -22.39
CA ILE A 334 17.63 2.62 -21.32
C ILE A 334 19.10 2.17 -21.34
N ASN A 335 19.34 0.86 -21.42
CA ASN A 335 20.66 0.29 -21.51
C ASN A 335 20.76 -0.85 -22.55
N PRO A 336 21.36 -0.61 -23.73
CA PRO A 336 21.47 -1.65 -24.77
C PRO A 336 22.28 -2.90 -24.35
N ASN A 337 23.10 -2.80 -23.30
CA ASN A 337 23.87 -3.94 -22.80
C ASN A 337 23.06 -4.87 -21.88
N ILE A 338 21.88 -4.43 -21.40
CA ILE A 338 21.06 -5.25 -20.50
C ILE A 338 20.51 -6.47 -21.23
N ARG A 339 20.59 -7.63 -20.57
CA ARG A 339 20.16 -8.92 -21.12
C ARG A 339 18.94 -9.42 -20.38
N VAL A 340 17.75 -9.06 -20.87
CA VAL A 340 16.48 -9.42 -20.23
C VAL A 340 15.76 -10.50 -21.04
N MET A 341 15.39 -11.58 -20.38
CA MET A 341 14.48 -12.60 -20.88
C MET A 341 13.12 -12.40 -20.23
N SER A 342 12.11 -12.03 -21.03
CA SER A 342 10.73 -11.88 -20.56
C SER A 342 9.95 -13.18 -20.66
N GLN A 343 9.08 -13.42 -19.69
CA GLN A 343 8.20 -14.58 -19.59
C GLN A 343 6.81 -14.13 -19.11
N GLN A 344 5.80 -14.94 -19.40
CA GLN A 344 4.38 -14.62 -19.13
C GLN A 344 3.75 -15.61 -18.14
N ASN A 345 4.59 -16.27 -17.34
CA ASN A 345 4.16 -17.38 -16.50
C ASN A 345 3.79 -16.86 -15.10
N ARG A 346 2.62 -17.27 -14.62
CA ARG A 346 2.24 -17.06 -13.21
C ARG A 346 3.12 -17.92 -12.33
N VAL A 347 3.96 -17.28 -11.52
CA VAL A 347 4.77 -17.99 -10.54
C VAL A 347 3.86 -18.67 -9.51
N GLY A 348 4.08 -19.97 -9.34
CA GLY A 348 3.29 -20.85 -8.47
C GLY A 348 3.58 -22.32 -8.77
N PRO A 349 2.98 -23.24 -8.01
CA PRO A 349 3.20 -24.69 -8.16
C PRO A 349 2.98 -25.20 -9.59
N GLU A 350 2.06 -24.57 -10.34
CA GLU A 350 1.73 -24.98 -11.70
C GLU A 350 2.85 -24.71 -12.72
N THR A 351 3.85 -23.91 -12.36
CA THR A 351 4.95 -23.48 -13.25
C THR A 351 6.32 -24.01 -12.82
N GLU A 352 6.37 -24.93 -11.86
CA GLU A 352 7.64 -25.56 -11.43
C GLU A 352 8.33 -26.35 -12.53
N CYS A 353 7.59 -26.82 -13.55
CA CYS A 353 8.19 -27.45 -14.73
C CYS A 353 8.96 -26.48 -15.64
N ILE A 354 8.74 -25.17 -15.47
CA ILE A 354 9.47 -24.10 -16.17
C ILE A 354 10.58 -23.54 -15.27
N TYR A 355 10.26 -23.35 -14.00
CA TYR A 355 11.16 -22.85 -12.96
C TYR A 355 11.68 -24.00 -12.10
N ASP A 356 12.35 -24.93 -12.78
CA ASP A 356 12.89 -26.16 -12.21
C ASP A 356 14.19 -25.93 -11.42
N ASP A 357 14.81 -27.04 -11.00
CA ASP A 357 16.07 -27.03 -10.27
C ASP A 357 17.17 -26.30 -11.05
N ASP A 358 17.32 -26.59 -12.34
CA ASP A 358 18.38 -26.01 -13.18
C ASP A 358 18.20 -24.49 -13.31
N PHE A 359 16.95 -24.03 -13.46
CA PHE A 359 16.65 -22.60 -13.47
C PHE A 359 17.13 -21.93 -12.18
N PHE A 360 16.67 -22.41 -11.02
CA PHE A 360 17.00 -21.79 -9.74
C PHE A 360 18.49 -21.92 -9.42
N GLN A 361 19.13 -23.06 -9.67
CA GLN A 361 20.57 -23.24 -9.41
C GLN A 361 21.42 -22.21 -10.14
N SER A 362 21.01 -21.83 -11.36
CA SER A 362 21.71 -20.85 -12.19
C SER A 362 21.63 -19.39 -11.69
N LEU A 363 20.73 -19.07 -10.77
CA LEU A 363 20.50 -17.71 -10.28
C LEU A 363 21.49 -17.30 -9.20
N ASP A 364 21.81 -16.01 -9.15
CA ASP A 364 22.53 -15.38 -8.05
C ASP A 364 21.57 -14.77 -7.01
N GLY A 365 20.34 -14.44 -7.41
CA GLY A 365 19.32 -13.92 -6.51
C GLY A 365 17.95 -13.74 -7.15
N VAL A 366 16.96 -13.43 -6.32
CA VAL A 366 15.57 -13.18 -6.69
C VAL A 366 15.15 -11.80 -6.17
N ALA A 367 14.36 -11.07 -6.96
CA ALA A 367 13.74 -9.82 -6.54
C ALA A 367 12.22 -9.89 -6.77
N ASN A 368 11.46 -9.81 -5.69
CA ASN A 368 10.01 -9.83 -5.73
C ASN A 368 9.44 -8.43 -6.01
N ALA A 369 8.44 -8.41 -6.89
CA ALA A 369 7.62 -7.25 -7.24
C ALA A 369 6.14 -7.65 -7.36
N VAL A 370 5.69 -8.54 -6.46
CA VAL A 370 4.35 -9.13 -6.42
C VAL A 370 3.38 -8.32 -5.55
N ASP A 371 2.08 -8.51 -5.75
CA ASP A 371 1.02 -7.74 -5.07
C ASP A 371 0.22 -8.56 -4.05
N ASN A 372 0.44 -9.87 -3.95
CA ASN A 372 -0.29 -10.77 -3.05
C ASN A 372 0.65 -11.56 -2.14
N VAL A 373 0.16 -11.94 -0.96
CA VAL A 373 0.96 -12.64 0.07
C VAL A 373 1.28 -14.08 -0.33
N ASP A 374 0.41 -14.74 -1.10
CA ASP A 374 0.61 -16.13 -1.51
C ASP A 374 1.83 -16.29 -2.43
N ALA A 375 1.97 -15.42 -3.42
CA ALA A 375 3.15 -15.40 -4.29
C ALA A 375 4.43 -15.07 -3.52
N ARG A 376 4.38 -14.19 -2.51
CA ARG A 376 5.52 -13.89 -1.63
C ARG A 376 5.96 -15.14 -0.87
N ARG A 377 5.03 -15.82 -0.21
CA ARG A 377 5.30 -17.06 0.55
C ARG A 377 5.81 -18.18 -0.35
N TYR A 378 5.24 -18.32 -1.55
CA TYR A 378 5.73 -19.29 -2.52
C TYR A 378 7.19 -19.00 -2.89
N MET A 379 7.52 -17.76 -3.30
CA MET A 379 8.89 -17.41 -3.68
C MET A 379 9.89 -17.50 -2.52
N ASP A 380 9.48 -17.11 -1.32
CA ASP A 380 10.26 -17.30 -0.10
C ASP A 380 10.61 -18.78 0.10
N SER A 381 9.63 -19.68 0.03
CA SER A 381 9.85 -21.12 0.18
C SER A 381 10.82 -21.69 -0.85
N ARG A 382 10.73 -21.25 -2.13
CA ARG A 382 11.64 -21.66 -3.20
C ARG A 382 13.05 -21.11 -2.95
N CYS A 383 13.18 -19.85 -2.54
CA CYS A 383 14.47 -19.24 -2.25
C CYS A 383 15.17 -19.90 -1.06
N VAL A 384 14.42 -20.28 -0.01
CA VAL A 384 14.95 -21.07 1.12
C VAL A 384 15.43 -22.44 0.63
N TYR A 385 14.64 -23.14 -0.18
CA TYR A 385 14.99 -24.47 -0.70
C TYR A 385 16.29 -24.44 -1.54
N TYR A 386 16.39 -23.50 -2.49
CA TYR A 386 17.57 -23.36 -3.37
C TYR A 386 18.69 -22.50 -2.80
N ARG A 387 18.54 -21.98 -1.58
CA ARG A 387 19.52 -21.11 -0.89
C ARG A 387 19.87 -19.88 -1.73
N LYS A 388 18.86 -19.20 -2.25
CA LYS A 388 19.03 -17.97 -3.04
C LYS A 388 18.65 -16.74 -2.21
N PRO A 389 19.44 -15.66 -2.29
CA PRO A 389 19.03 -14.37 -1.74
C PRO A 389 17.71 -13.89 -2.33
N LEU A 390 16.85 -13.32 -1.49
CA LEU A 390 15.57 -12.76 -1.89
C LEU A 390 15.48 -11.30 -1.43
N LEU A 391 15.19 -10.41 -2.39
CA LEU A 391 14.84 -9.01 -2.16
C LEU A 391 13.32 -8.88 -2.19
N GLU A 392 12.71 -8.61 -1.04
CA GLU A 392 11.26 -8.46 -0.89
C GLU A 392 10.88 -6.98 -0.66
N SER A 393 9.77 -6.56 -1.25
CA SER A 393 9.26 -5.20 -1.06
C SER A 393 7.76 -5.11 -1.28
N GLY A 394 7.11 -4.20 -0.55
CA GLY A 394 5.68 -3.96 -0.62
C GLY A 394 5.34 -2.48 -0.49
N THR A 395 4.21 -2.07 -1.07
CA THR A 395 3.72 -0.69 -0.99
C THR A 395 2.21 -0.66 -0.76
N LEU A 396 1.75 0.24 0.10
CA LEU A 396 0.32 0.52 0.33
C LEU A 396 0.12 2.03 0.47
N GLY A 397 -0.36 2.68 -0.60
CA GLY A 397 -0.50 4.14 -0.61
C GLY A 397 0.85 4.84 -0.43
N THR A 398 0.99 5.63 0.65
CA THR A 398 2.25 6.31 1.01
C THR A 398 3.15 5.47 1.92
N LYS A 399 2.77 4.23 2.23
CA LYS A 399 3.54 3.29 3.06
C LYS A 399 4.33 2.36 2.16
N GLY A 400 5.52 1.97 2.60
CA GLY A 400 6.35 0.97 1.94
C GLY A 400 7.18 0.18 2.94
N SER A 401 7.53 -1.04 2.59
CA SER A 401 8.41 -1.91 3.36
C SER A 401 9.42 -2.59 2.43
N VAL A 402 10.60 -2.88 2.98
CA VAL A 402 11.68 -3.62 2.31
C VAL A 402 12.20 -4.65 3.31
N GLN A 403 12.38 -5.88 2.84
CA GLN A 403 13.00 -6.96 3.62
C GLN A 403 14.00 -7.69 2.73
N VAL A 404 15.15 -8.03 3.31
CA VAL A 404 16.19 -8.80 2.64
C VAL A 404 16.31 -10.16 3.33
N VAL A 405 16.31 -11.23 2.54
CA VAL A 405 16.53 -12.60 3.02
C VAL A 405 17.86 -13.09 2.45
N ILE A 406 18.84 -13.27 3.33
CA ILE A 406 20.18 -13.78 2.98
C ILE A 406 20.32 -15.22 3.51
N PRO A 407 20.61 -16.20 2.63
CA PRO A 407 20.79 -17.59 3.03
C PRO A 407 21.82 -17.74 4.15
N PHE A 408 21.48 -18.54 5.16
CA PHE A 408 22.32 -18.83 6.33
C PHE A 408 22.66 -17.62 7.22
N LEU A 409 21.98 -16.48 7.04
CA LEU A 409 22.23 -15.26 7.83
C LEU A 409 20.96 -14.69 8.46
N THR A 410 19.90 -14.48 7.67
CA THR A 410 18.65 -13.89 8.17
C THR A 410 17.53 -14.92 8.25
N GLU A 411 16.45 -14.57 8.93
CA GLU A 411 15.20 -15.33 8.81
C GLU A 411 14.56 -15.16 7.42
N SER A 412 13.63 -16.07 7.10
CA SER A 412 12.84 -16.04 5.87
C SER A 412 11.66 -15.07 5.99
N TYR A 413 11.03 -14.68 4.87
CA TYR A 413 9.85 -13.81 4.90
C TYR A 413 8.72 -14.44 5.74
N SER A 414 8.50 -15.74 5.57
CA SER A 414 7.42 -16.47 6.25
C SER A 414 7.70 -16.81 7.72
N SER A 415 8.86 -16.41 8.26
CA SER A 415 9.21 -16.61 9.68
C SER A 415 8.44 -15.66 10.60
N SER A 416 7.95 -14.54 10.07
CA SER A 416 7.10 -13.59 10.78
C SER A 416 5.67 -13.64 10.25
N GLN A 417 4.69 -13.32 11.11
CA GLN A 417 3.28 -13.35 10.74
C GLN A 417 2.72 -11.94 10.65
N ASP A 418 2.31 -11.57 9.44
CA ASP A 418 1.54 -10.35 9.21
C ASP A 418 0.12 -10.49 9.79
N PRO A 419 -0.49 -9.38 10.26
CA PRO A 419 -1.89 -9.38 10.66
C PRO A 419 -2.78 -9.89 9.51
N PRO A 420 -3.74 -10.79 9.79
CA PRO A 420 -4.65 -11.25 8.75
C PRO A 420 -5.50 -10.08 8.25
N GLU A 421 -5.96 -10.19 7.00
CA GLU A 421 -6.96 -9.27 6.49
C GLU A 421 -8.20 -9.28 7.38
N LYS A 422 -8.80 -8.11 7.58
CA LYS A 422 -10.01 -7.99 8.40
C LYS A 422 -11.16 -8.69 7.68
N SER A 423 -11.54 -9.87 8.16
CA SER A 423 -12.75 -10.57 7.73
C SER A 423 -13.98 -10.04 8.46
N ILE A 424 -15.03 -9.69 7.73
CA ILE A 424 -16.32 -9.30 8.33
C ILE A 424 -17.06 -10.58 8.78
N PRO A 425 -17.57 -10.64 10.03
CA PRO A 425 -18.36 -11.78 10.47
C PRO A 425 -19.58 -12.02 9.58
N ILE A 426 -19.85 -13.28 9.25
CA ILE A 426 -20.92 -13.67 8.32
C ILE A 426 -22.31 -13.15 8.79
N CYS A 427 -22.59 -13.16 10.10
CA CYS A 427 -23.85 -12.66 10.64
C CYS A 427 -24.03 -11.15 10.41
N THR A 428 -22.95 -10.36 10.58
CA THR A 428 -22.92 -8.93 10.30
C THR A 428 -23.13 -8.66 8.81
N LEU A 429 -22.48 -9.45 7.95
CA LEU A 429 -22.59 -9.32 6.50
C LEU A 429 -23.99 -9.64 5.97
N LYS A 430 -24.62 -10.70 6.50
CA LYS A 430 -25.91 -11.19 6.00
C LYS A 430 -27.12 -10.42 6.56
N ASN A 431 -27.10 -10.08 7.84
CA ASN A 431 -28.32 -9.63 8.53
C ASN A 431 -28.17 -8.27 9.22
N PHE A 432 -26.99 -7.93 9.74
CA PHE A 432 -26.80 -6.74 10.58
C PHE A 432 -25.63 -5.84 10.13
N PRO A 433 -25.64 -5.32 8.89
CA PRO A 433 -24.62 -4.40 8.42
C PRO A 433 -24.80 -3.02 9.07
N ASN A 434 -23.73 -2.48 9.67
CA ASN A 434 -23.70 -1.15 10.29
C ASN A 434 -22.66 -0.20 9.65
N ALA A 435 -21.93 -0.66 8.63
CA ALA A 435 -20.92 0.09 7.90
C ALA A 435 -21.08 -0.14 6.39
N ILE A 436 -20.63 0.82 5.57
CA ILE A 436 -20.79 0.75 4.11
C ILE A 436 -20.03 -0.43 3.52
N GLU A 437 -18.86 -0.74 4.08
CA GLU A 437 -17.99 -1.86 3.71
C GLU A 437 -18.72 -3.20 3.77
N HIS A 438 -19.61 -3.37 4.75
CA HIS A 438 -20.41 -4.59 4.89
C HIS A 438 -21.37 -4.75 3.70
N THR A 439 -22.04 -3.66 3.30
CA THR A 439 -22.95 -3.70 2.15
C THR A 439 -22.20 -3.86 0.82
N LEU A 440 -20.97 -3.35 0.71
CA LEU A 440 -20.12 -3.51 -0.47
C LEU A 440 -19.65 -4.96 -0.62
N GLN A 441 -19.17 -5.58 0.46
CA GLN A 441 -18.79 -6.99 0.45
C GLN A 441 -20.01 -7.88 0.15
N TRP A 442 -21.16 -7.61 0.76
CA TRP A 442 -22.41 -8.32 0.46
C TRP A 442 -22.79 -8.20 -1.01
N ALA A 443 -22.68 -7.00 -1.60
CA ALA A 443 -22.99 -6.78 -3.00
C ALA A 443 -22.02 -7.51 -3.95
N ARG A 444 -20.74 -7.62 -3.57
CA ARG A 444 -19.74 -8.39 -4.30
C ARG A 444 -20.03 -9.89 -4.29
N ASP A 445 -20.46 -10.41 -3.14
CA ASP A 445 -20.85 -11.82 -2.96
C ASP A 445 -22.13 -12.13 -3.76
N GLU A 446 -23.11 -11.22 -3.74
CA GLU A 446 -24.32 -11.35 -4.56
C GLU A 446 -24.00 -11.35 -6.06
N PHE A 447 -23.09 -10.49 -6.51
CA PHE A 447 -22.63 -10.48 -7.90
C PHE A 447 -21.96 -11.82 -8.28
N GLU A 448 -21.05 -12.33 -7.44
CA GLU A 448 -20.38 -13.61 -7.67
C GLU A 448 -21.37 -14.77 -7.75
N GLY A 449 -22.27 -14.86 -6.77
CA GLY A 449 -23.25 -15.94 -6.69
C GLY A 449 -24.19 -15.93 -7.88
N LEU A 450 -24.72 -14.76 -8.26
CA LEU A 450 -25.71 -14.64 -9.32
C LEU A 450 -25.12 -14.86 -10.71
N PHE A 451 -23.98 -14.24 -11.03
CA PHE A 451 -23.52 -14.15 -12.43
C PHE A 451 -22.33 -15.05 -12.76
N LYS A 452 -21.56 -15.49 -11.75
CA LYS A 452 -20.41 -16.37 -11.96
C LYS A 452 -20.72 -17.80 -11.49
N GLN A 453 -20.97 -17.99 -10.20
CA GLN A 453 -21.15 -19.32 -9.62
C GLN A 453 -22.34 -20.05 -10.26
N SER A 454 -23.46 -19.36 -10.46
CA SER A 454 -24.64 -19.96 -11.08
C SER A 454 -24.37 -20.48 -12.51
N ALA A 455 -23.67 -19.69 -13.32
CA ALA A 455 -23.31 -20.08 -14.68
C ALA A 455 -22.27 -21.22 -14.69
N GLU A 456 -21.28 -21.18 -13.79
CA GLU A 456 -20.26 -22.21 -13.68
C GLU A 456 -20.86 -23.56 -13.25
N ASN A 457 -21.80 -23.56 -12.30
CA ASN A 457 -22.53 -24.76 -11.88
C ASN A 457 -23.31 -25.38 -13.04
N VAL A 458 -24.01 -24.56 -13.84
CA VAL A 458 -24.74 -25.04 -15.03
C VAL A 458 -23.77 -25.62 -16.05
N ASN A 459 -22.66 -24.93 -16.33
CA ASN A 459 -21.66 -25.40 -17.27
C ASN A 459 -21.04 -26.73 -16.82
N GLN A 460 -20.70 -26.87 -15.54
CA GLN A 460 -20.19 -28.12 -14.98
C GLN A 460 -21.24 -29.24 -15.04
N TYR A 461 -22.51 -28.95 -14.72
CA TYR A 461 -23.61 -29.92 -14.85
C TYR A 461 -23.76 -30.44 -16.30
N LEU A 462 -23.61 -29.55 -17.29
CA LEU A 462 -23.74 -29.90 -18.71
C LEU A 462 -22.50 -30.61 -19.28
N THR A 463 -21.31 -30.36 -18.75
CA THR A 463 -20.04 -30.85 -19.34
C THR A 463 -19.43 -32.03 -18.60
N ASN A 464 -19.62 -32.14 -17.27
CA ASN A 464 -19.02 -33.17 -16.45
C ASN A 464 -20.03 -34.29 -16.13
N PRO A 465 -19.88 -35.51 -16.70
CA PRO A 465 -20.80 -36.62 -16.47
C PRO A 465 -20.89 -37.07 -15.00
N LYS A 466 -19.88 -36.75 -14.19
CA LYS A 466 -19.80 -37.12 -12.76
C LYS A 466 -20.29 -36.01 -11.83
N PHE A 467 -20.78 -34.89 -12.36
CA PHE A 467 -21.20 -33.74 -11.56
C PHE A 467 -22.21 -34.14 -10.47
N MET A 468 -23.28 -34.86 -10.83
CA MET A 468 -24.31 -35.28 -9.87
C MET A 468 -23.75 -36.13 -8.72
N GLU A 469 -22.86 -37.07 -9.02
CA GLU A 469 -22.22 -37.92 -8.02
C GLU A 469 -21.30 -37.10 -7.09
N GLN A 470 -20.57 -36.14 -7.65
CA GLN A 470 -19.68 -35.25 -6.90
C GLN A 470 -20.48 -34.29 -6.00
N THR A 471 -21.56 -33.70 -6.52
CA THR A 471 -22.45 -32.79 -5.77
C THR A 471 -23.11 -33.49 -4.59
N LEU A 472 -23.61 -34.71 -4.77
CA LEU A 472 -24.28 -35.46 -3.69
C LEU A 472 -23.32 -35.90 -2.58
N ARG A 473 -22.01 -35.86 -2.81
CA ARG A 473 -20.98 -36.11 -1.79
C ARG A 473 -20.61 -34.88 -0.96
N LEU A 474 -21.09 -33.70 -1.33
CA LEU A 474 -20.87 -32.48 -0.56
C LEU A 474 -21.62 -32.53 0.78
N ALA A 475 -21.10 -31.84 1.79
CA ALA A 475 -21.65 -31.89 3.14
C ALA A 475 -22.81 -30.90 3.34
N GLY A 476 -23.77 -31.28 4.18
CA GLY A 476 -24.84 -30.39 4.67
C GLY A 476 -25.86 -30.00 3.61
N THR A 477 -26.22 -28.72 3.54
CA THR A 477 -27.23 -28.16 2.62
C THR A 477 -26.69 -27.82 1.23
N GLN A 478 -25.37 -27.88 1.04
CA GLN A 478 -24.72 -27.52 -0.22
C GLN A 478 -25.24 -28.29 -1.44
N PRO A 479 -25.53 -29.61 -1.38
CA PRO A 479 -26.08 -30.32 -2.53
C PRO A 479 -27.43 -29.74 -2.97
N LEU A 480 -28.30 -29.38 -2.01
CA LEU A 480 -29.61 -28.82 -2.30
C LEU A 480 -29.49 -27.44 -2.94
N GLU A 481 -28.69 -26.56 -2.35
CA GLU A 481 -28.45 -25.20 -2.86
C GLU A 481 -27.89 -25.23 -4.29
N LEU A 482 -26.96 -26.15 -4.58
CA LEU A 482 -26.37 -26.29 -5.92
C LEU A 482 -27.40 -26.79 -6.94
N LEU A 483 -28.20 -27.81 -6.60
CA LEU A 483 -29.18 -28.38 -7.51
C LEU A 483 -30.37 -27.44 -7.75
N GLU A 484 -30.84 -26.73 -6.71
CA GLU A 484 -31.86 -25.68 -6.86
C GLU A 484 -31.35 -24.54 -7.76
N ASN A 485 -30.08 -24.16 -7.62
CA ASN A 485 -29.46 -23.14 -8.45
C ASN A 485 -29.41 -23.55 -9.94
N VAL A 486 -29.02 -24.80 -10.23
CA VAL A 486 -29.03 -25.36 -11.60
C VAL A 486 -30.45 -25.44 -12.15
N GLN A 487 -31.41 -25.92 -11.36
CA GLN A 487 -32.82 -26.00 -11.77
C GLN A 487 -33.42 -24.62 -12.07
N CYS A 488 -33.15 -23.63 -11.21
CA CYS A 488 -33.60 -22.26 -11.41
C CYS A 488 -33.02 -21.68 -12.69
N SER A 489 -31.72 -21.85 -12.92
CA SER A 489 -31.01 -21.25 -14.06
C SER A 489 -31.38 -21.91 -15.40
N LEU A 490 -31.65 -23.22 -15.41
CA LEU A 490 -31.98 -23.95 -16.64
C LEU A 490 -33.46 -23.92 -17.00
N VAL A 491 -34.37 -23.87 -16.00
CA VAL A 491 -35.81 -24.06 -16.22
C VAL A 491 -36.65 -22.95 -15.61
N LEU A 492 -36.61 -22.75 -14.29
CA LEU A 492 -37.63 -21.93 -13.61
C LEU A 492 -37.50 -20.44 -13.87
N GLN A 493 -36.27 -19.94 -14.00
CA GLN A 493 -35.94 -18.53 -14.17
C GLN A 493 -35.06 -18.32 -15.40
N ARG A 494 -35.21 -19.17 -16.43
CA ARG A 494 -34.51 -19.00 -17.71
C ARG A 494 -35.21 -17.91 -18.52
N PRO A 495 -34.63 -16.71 -18.67
CA PRO A 495 -35.18 -15.69 -19.56
C PRO A 495 -35.05 -16.08 -21.04
N GLU A 496 -36.04 -15.76 -21.85
CA GLU A 496 -35.99 -15.91 -23.31
C GLU A 496 -35.88 -14.56 -24.02
N THR A 497 -36.39 -13.51 -23.40
CA THR A 497 -36.40 -12.15 -23.93
C THR A 497 -35.73 -11.15 -23.00
N TRP A 498 -35.40 -9.98 -23.55
CA TRP A 498 -34.96 -8.82 -22.77
C TRP A 498 -35.94 -8.46 -21.65
N THR A 499 -37.24 -8.47 -21.96
CA THR A 499 -38.31 -8.12 -21.02
C THR A 499 -38.38 -9.11 -19.86
N ASP A 500 -38.06 -10.38 -20.08
CA ASP A 500 -37.96 -11.38 -19.01
C ASP A 500 -36.80 -11.06 -18.07
N CYS A 501 -35.66 -10.60 -18.61
CA CYS A 501 -34.52 -10.18 -17.81
C CYS A 501 -34.86 -8.95 -16.94
N VAL A 502 -35.59 -7.98 -17.49
CA VAL A 502 -36.09 -6.81 -16.73
C VAL A 502 -37.04 -7.25 -15.62
N THR A 503 -37.95 -8.18 -15.92
CA THR A 503 -38.93 -8.72 -14.96
C THR A 503 -38.22 -9.47 -13.82
N TRP A 504 -37.22 -10.30 -14.16
CA TRP A 504 -36.39 -10.99 -13.19
C TRP A 504 -35.65 -10.01 -12.27
N ALA A 505 -35.00 -8.98 -12.84
CA ALA A 505 -34.28 -7.97 -12.06
C ALA A 505 -35.22 -7.21 -11.10
N TYR A 506 -36.44 -6.91 -11.54
CA TYR A 506 -37.46 -6.27 -10.72
C TYR A 506 -37.93 -7.16 -9.55
N GLN A 507 -38.21 -8.44 -9.82
CA GLN A 507 -38.62 -9.41 -8.79
C GLN A 507 -37.50 -9.66 -7.78
N ARG A 508 -36.25 -9.72 -8.26
CA ARG A 508 -35.06 -9.88 -7.42
C ARG A 508 -34.87 -8.70 -6.48
N TRP A 509 -35.07 -7.47 -6.98
CA TRP A 509 -34.99 -6.26 -6.16
C TRP A 509 -35.98 -6.31 -4.99
N HIS A 510 -37.24 -6.68 -5.24
CA HIS A 510 -38.23 -6.83 -4.17
C HIS A 510 -37.87 -7.94 -3.19
N THR A 511 -37.38 -9.06 -3.70
CA THR A 511 -36.96 -10.18 -2.85
C THR A 511 -35.85 -9.76 -1.88
N GLN A 512 -34.83 -9.05 -2.37
CA GLN A 512 -33.67 -8.67 -1.57
C GLN A 512 -33.93 -7.47 -0.65
N TYR A 513 -34.56 -6.41 -1.16
CA TYR A 513 -34.69 -5.14 -0.44
C TYR A 513 -36.08 -4.92 0.21
N SER A 514 -37.01 -5.87 0.03
CA SER A 514 -38.33 -5.84 0.69
C SER A 514 -38.61 -7.13 1.44
N HIS A 515 -38.78 -8.27 0.75
CA HIS A 515 -39.25 -9.51 1.38
C HIS A 515 -38.28 -10.02 2.46
N LYS A 516 -36.97 -10.07 2.17
CA LYS A 516 -35.98 -10.51 3.17
C LYS A 516 -35.89 -9.57 4.37
N ILE A 517 -36.04 -8.26 4.17
CA ILE A 517 -36.07 -7.29 5.27
C ILE A 517 -37.32 -7.48 6.12
N GLN A 518 -38.48 -7.68 5.49
CA GLN A 518 -39.73 -7.99 6.21
C GLN A 518 -39.61 -9.29 7.01
N GLN A 519 -38.99 -10.33 6.43
CA GLN A 519 -38.73 -11.58 7.14
C GLN A 519 -37.78 -11.39 8.33
N LEU A 520 -36.74 -10.56 8.16
CA LEU A 520 -35.81 -10.23 9.25
C LEU A 520 -36.53 -9.53 10.40
N LEU A 521 -37.36 -8.52 10.08
CA LEU A 521 -38.17 -7.78 11.06
C LEU A 521 -39.26 -8.65 11.71
N HIS A 522 -39.75 -9.67 11.02
CA HIS A 522 -40.66 -10.65 11.60
C HIS A 522 -39.96 -11.54 12.63
N ASN A 523 -38.74 -11.99 12.31
CA ASN A 523 -37.95 -12.84 13.19
C ASN A 523 -37.39 -12.08 14.39
N PHE A 524 -37.08 -10.79 14.20
CA PHE A 524 -36.56 -9.89 15.21
C PHE A 524 -37.40 -8.62 15.26
N PRO A 525 -38.47 -8.58 16.07
CA PRO A 525 -39.31 -7.40 16.21
C PRO A 525 -38.53 -6.18 16.75
N PRO A 526 -38.85 -4.95 16.31
CA PRO A 526 -38.14 -3.73 16.72
C PRO A 526 -38.21 -3.41 18.23
N ASP A 527 -39.15 -4.01 18.94
CA ASP A 527 -39.41 -3.86 20.37
C ASP A 527 -38.87 -5.03 21.21
N GLN A 528 -38.16 -5.97 20.58
CA GLN A 528 -37.60 -7.13 21.27
C GLN A 528 -36.45 -6.73 22.21
N PHE A 529 -36.50 -7.21 23.46
CA PHE A 529 -35.43 -7.06 24.44
C PHE A 529 -34.50 -8.27 24.42
N THR A 530 -33.20 -8.04 24.66
CA THR A 530 -32.23 -9.09 24.90
C THR A 530 -32.38 -9.66 26.31
N SER A 531 -31.72 -10.78 26.59
CA SER A 531 -31.70 -11.42 27.91
C SER A 531 -31.15 -10.53 29.03
N SER A 532 -30.42 -9.47 28.70
CA SER A 532 -29.90 -8.48 29.66
C SER A 532 -30.85 -7.29 29.89
N GLY A 533 -32.05 -7.29 29.29
CA GLY A 533 -33.05 -6.22 29.47
C GLY A 533 -32.78 -4.95 28.66
N HIS A 534 -31.75 -4.95 27.81
CA HIS A 534 -31.54 -3.90 26.82
C HIS A 534 -32.40 -4.18 25.58
N THR A 535 -32.82 -3.14 24.86
CA THR A 535 -33.42 -3.34 23.54
C THR A 535 -32.40 -4.05 22.64
N ALA A 536 -32.83 -5.03 21.85
CA ALA A 536 -32.02 -5.61 20.77
C ALA A 536 -31.63 -4.55 19.71
N VAL A 537 -32.15 -3.34 19.88
CA VAL A 537 -32.21 -2.22 18.96
C VAL A 537 -31.53 -1.02 19.61
N SER A 538 -30.25 -0.81 19.32
CA SER A 538 -29.52 0.33 19.88
C SER A 538 -28.90 1.28 18.87
N ASN A 539 -28.45 0.84 17.67
CA ASN A 539 -27.56 1.71 16.86
C ASN A 539 -27.73 1.72 15.32
N SER A 540 -28.55 0.86 14.70
CA SER A 540 -28.99 1.00 13.29
C SER A 540 -29.93 -0.15 12.96
N TRP A 541 -31.17 0.13 12.57
CA TRP A 541 -32.14 -0.91 12.25
C TRP A 541 -32.64 -0.81 10.83
N ALA A 542 -32.73 -1.99 10.18
CA ALA A 542 -33.18 -2.11 8.81
C ALA A 542 -34.64 -1.65 8.69
N GLN A 543 -34.92 -0.71 7.79
CA GLN A 543 -36.27 -0.37 7.38
C GLN A 543 -36.54 -1.01 6.02
N ALA A 544 -37.70 -1.67 5.87
CA ALA A 544 -38.11 -2.18 4.57
C ALA A 544 -38.23 -1.01 3.58
N ILE A 545 -37.46 -1.07 2.49
CA ILE A 545 -37.34 0.05 1.57
C ILE A 545 -38.46 -0.03 0.53
N PHE A 546 -39.47 0.82 0.64
CA PHE A 546 -40.43 1.09 -0.44
C PHE A 546 -39.97 2.30 -1.27
N LEU A 547 -38.96 2.12 -2.11
CA LEU A 547 -38.53 3.16 -3.05
C LEU A 547 -39.47 3.20 -4.27
N PRO A 548 -40.05 4.36 -4.62
CA PRO A 548 -40.77 4.52 -5.89
C PRO A 548 -39.87 4.20 -7.08
N LEU A 549 -40.44 3.66 -8.16
CA LEU A 549 -39.75 3.38 -9.43
C LEU A 549 -39.00 4.59 -10.00
N ASN A 550 -39.42 5.81 -9.64
CA ASN A 550 -38.79 7.06 -10.10
C ASN A 550 -37.48 7.42 -9.41
N THR A 551 -37.05 6.68 -8.39
CA THR A 551 -35.75 6.93 -7.75
C THR A 551 -34.61 6.44 -8.65
N SER A 552 -33.63 7.31 -8.88
CA SER A 552 -32.50 7.02 -9.78
C SER A 552 -31.70 5.79 -9.34
N LEU A 553 -31.63 5.53 -8.03
CA LEU A 553 -30.95 4.38 -7.44
C LEU A 553 -31.61 3.05 -7.85
N ARG A 554 -32.94 2.94 -7.72
CA ARG A 554 -33.69 1.74 -8.09
C ARG A 554 -33.59 1.46 -9.59
N LYS A 555 -33.68 2.50 -10.43
CA LYS A 555 -33.52 2.38 -11.89
C LYS A 555 -32.13 1.85 -12.25
N ARG A 556 -31.06 2.44 -11.71
CA ARG A 556 -29.68 1.99 -11.98
C ARG A 556 -29.46 0.54 -11.56
N HIS A 557 -29.98 0.14 -10.39
CA HIS A 557 -29.83 -1.23 -9.91
C HIS A 557 -30.51 -2.25 -10.85
N ILE A 558 -31.76 -2.00 -11.23
CA ILE A 558 -32.50 -2.87 -12.16
C ILE A 558 -31.78 -2.94 -13.50
N VAL A 559 -31.29 -1.80 -14.01
CA VAL A 559 -30.54 -1.71 -15.27
C VAL A 559 -29.25 -2.54 -15.24
N SER A 560 -28.48 -2.45 -14.17
CA SER A 560 -27.27 -3.27 -14.04
C SER A 560 -27.61 -4.76 -13.98
N LEU A 561 -28.59 -5.15 -13.15
CA LEU A 561 -28.95 -6.56 -12.97
C LEU A 561 -29.40 -7.24 -14.26
N PHE A 562 -30.33 -6.62 -15.03
CA PHE A 562 -30.79 -7.27 -16.26
C PHE A 562 -29.69 -7.32 -17.32
N ASN A 563 -28.81 -6.31 -17.40
CA ASN A 563 -27.72 -6.30 -18.38
C ASN A 563 -26.72 -7.42 -18.12
N PHE A 564 -26.36 -7.65 -16.84
CA PHE A 564 -25.51 -8.77 -16.47
C PHE A 564 -26.17 -10.12 -16.74
N LEU A 565 -27.47 -10.26 -16.45
CA LEU A 565 -28.19 -11.49 -16.79
C LEU A 565 -28.20 -11.75 -18.30
N CYS A 566 -28.46 -10.72 -19.12
CA CYS A 566 -28.41 -10.82 -20.57
C CYS A 566 -27.04 -11.26 -21.10
N LEU A 567 -25.96 -10.80 -20.47
CA LEU A 567 -24.60 -11.20 -20.81
C LEU A 567 -24.37 -12.69 -20.54
N CYS A 568 -24.85 -13.23 -19.42
CA CYS A 568 -24.72 -14.66 -19.08
C CYS A 568 -25.41 -15.57 -20.12
N ILE A 569 -26.53 -15.15 -20.68
CA ILE A 569 -27.38 -15.95 -21.59
C ILE A 569 -27.22 -15.60 -23.08
N HIS A 570 -26.35 -14.64 -23.43
CA HIS A 570 -26.12 -14.15 -24.80
C HIS A 570 -27.37 -13.60 -25.53
N THR A 571 -28.34 -13.03 -24.80
CA THR A 571 -29.46 -12.31 -25.43
C THR A 571 -29.01 -10.89 -25.79
N GLN A 572 -29.29 -10.44 -27.02
CA GLN A 572 -28.92 -9.09 -27.48
C GLN A 572 -29.42 -8.00 -26.52
N THR A 573 -28.50 -7.23 -25.96
CA THR A 573 -28.78 -5.97 -25.27
C THR A 573 -29.28 -4.96 -26.31
N GLN A 574 -30.58 -4.70 -26.37
CA GLN A 574 -31.07 -3.56 -27.15
C GLN A 574 -30.74 -2.28 -26.39
N THR A 575 -29.68 -1.59 -26.82
CA THR A 575 -29.39 -0.21 -26.43
C THR A 575 -30.45 0.72 -27.02
N HIS A 576 -31.39 1.19 -26.20
CA HIS A 576 -32.20 2.38 -26.48
C HIS A 576 -32.42 3.22 -25.23
#